data_AF-A0A938KFM3-F1
#
_entry.id   AF-A0A938KFM3-F1
#
_cell.length_a   1.000
_cell.length_b   1.000
_cell.length_c   1.000
_cell.angle_alpha   90.00
_cell.angle_beta   90.00
_cell.angle_gamma   90.00
#
_symmetry.space_group_name_H-M   'P 1'
#
loop_
_entity.id
_entity.type
_entity.pdbx_description
1 polymer ?
#
loop_
_entity_poly.entity_id
_entity_poly.type
_entity_poly.pdbx_seq_one_letter_code
_entity_poly.pdbx_strand_id
1 'polypeptide(L)'
;MACEFFSSIYGGPHPPLRGTRYRPASSTVTSQENCNRKAVKLSELIEALELQSDQVEDYLDLQTGRVVHIWDSLMSAVQEGDDEALEGLEDWEREGIEDAKAIVADSGERFVAAPDKFDFHEYPHMEGFIETLEDRAAAEQLWRAIKGKGAFRYFKDTARRLGLLDQWYKDRDDAIKQHVLAWAEKRQIPLVDDTARSPKA
;
A
#
# COMPACT_ATOMS: atom_id res chain seq x y z
N MET A 1 21.93 0.00 -68.07
CA MET A 1 21.18 -0.54 -66.92
C MET A 1 22.15 -0.67 -65.77
N ALA A 2 21.72 -0.18 -64.61
CA ALA A 2 22.44 -0.01 -63.34
C ALA A 2 23.12 -1.33 -62.83
N CYS A 3 24.15 -1.35 -61.99
CA CYS A 3 24.60 -0.39 -60.97
C CYS A 3 26.13 -0.28 -60.91
N GLU A 4 26.58 0.96 -60.70
CA GLU A 4 27.94 1.43 -60.41
C GLU A 4 28.30 1.24 -58.91
N PHE A 5 29.53 0.78 -58.58
CA PHE A 5 30.68 1.54 -58.01
C PHE A 5 30.40 2.18 -56.62
N PHE A 6 31.21 2.00 -55.57
CA PHE A 6 32.61 2.43 -55.40
C PHE A 6 33.24 1.69 -54.18
N SER A 7 34.24 0.83 -54.37
CA SER A 7 35.70 1.01 -54.15
C SER A 7 36.22 0.93 -52.70
N SER A 8 36.98 -0.15 -52.47
CA SER A 8 38.20 -0.28 -51.66
C SER A 8 39.12 0.95 -51.76
N ILE A 9 39.86 1.29 -50.68
CA ILE A 9 41.35 1.41 -50.67
C ILE A 9 41.89 1.21 -49.23
N TYR A 10 42.90 0.34 -49.07
CA TYR A 10 43.77 0.19 -47.90
C TYR A 10 44.88 1.28 -47.84
N GLY A 11 45.30 1.69 -46.62
CA GLY A 11 46.60 2.31 -46.38
C GLY A 11 46.82 2.76 -44.92
N GLY A 12 47.74 2.12 -44.18
CA GLY A 12 48.19 2.53 -42.82
C GLY A 12 49.17 3.72 -42.84
N PRO A 13 50.00 4.01 -41.80
CA PRO A 13 50.08 3.49 -40.43
C PRO A 13 49.91 4.56 -39.31
N HIS A 14 49.85 4.11 -38.04
CA HIS A 14 49.81 4.91 -36.81
C HIS A 14 50.96 5.94 -36.65
N PRO A 15 50.66 7.07 -35.98
CA PRO A 15 51.54 7.60 -34.93
C PRO A 15 50.82 7.70 -33.57
N PRO A 16 51.55 7.68 -32.44
CA PRO A 16 50.95 7.70 -31.11
C PRO A 16 50.93 9.09 -30.46
N LEU A 17 50.06 9.21 -29.45
CA LEU A 17 50.27 9.86 -28.14
C LEU A 17 49.22 10.91 -27.72
N ARG A 18 48.88 10.76 -26.44
CA ARG A 18 48.41 11.77 -25.47
C ARG A 18 46.92 12.07 -25.44
N GLY A 19 46.24 11.24 -24.65
CA GLY A 19 45.91 11.69 -23.30
C GLY A 19 44.64 12.53 -23.19
N THR A 20 43.50 11.86 -23.23
CA THR A 20 42.35 12.24 -22.40
C THR A 20 41.86 10.98 -21.69
N ARG A 21 41.89 11.02 -20.37
CA ARG A 21 41.36 9.97 -19.51
C ARG A 21 39.86 9.87 -19.81
N TYR A 22 39.44 8.74 -20.37
CA TYR A 22 38.04 8.32 -20.26
C TYR A 22 37.75 8.17 -18.77
N ARG A 23 36.99 9.13 -18.23
CA ARG A 23 36.50 9.10 -16.86
C ARG A 23 35.12 8.44 -16.95
N PRO A 24 34.92 7.20 -16.49
CA PRO A 24 33.56 6.71 -16.33
C PRO A 24 32.88 7.62 -15.31
N ALA A 25 31.71 8.16 -15.65
CA ALA A 25 30.86 8.78 -14.66
C ALA A 25 30.52 7.67 -13.65
N SER A 26 31.07 7.79 -12.44
CA SER A 26 30.74 6.94 -11.31
C SER A 26 29.23 6.91 -11.13
N SER A 27 28.68 5.71 -11.23
CA SER A 27 27.40 5.33 -10.67
C SER A 27 27.43 5.54 -9.17
N THR A 28 27.03 6.71 -8.69
CA THR A 28 26.68 6.95 -7.28
C THR A 28 25.65 8.06 -7.21
N VAL A 29 24.40 7.74 -7.54
CA VAL A 29 23.24 8.46 -6.98
C VAL A 29 22.28 7.40 -6.50
N THR A 30 22.59 6.80 -5.35
CA THR A 30 21.64 6.02 -4.55
C THR A 30 22.13 6.02 -3.11
N SER A 31 22.22 7.20 -2.49
CA SER A 31 22.55 7.29 -1.06
C SER A 31 21.91 8.48 -0.34
N GLN A 32 20.95 9.17 -0.96
CA GLN A 32 20.31 10.34 -0.36
C GLN A 32 18.76 10.34 -0.39
N GLU A 33 18.09 9.30 -0.91
CA GLU A 33 16.62 9.23 -0.94
C GLU A 33 15.98 8.66 0.34
N ASN A 34 16.77 8.18 1.30
CA ASN A 34 16.25 7.50 2.50
C ASN A 34 16.27 8.32 3.81
N CYS A 35 16.66 9.61 3.82
CA CYS A 35 16.95 10.28 5.09
C CYS A 35 15.77 10.99 5.78
N ASN A 36 14.58 11.08 5.16
CA ASN A 36 13.47 11.85 5.72
C ASN A 36 12.15 11.07 5.86
N ARG A 37 12.19 9.72 5.84
CA ARG A 37 11.01 8.90 6.10
C ARG A 37 10.81 8.72 7.59
N LYS A 38 9.64 9.09 8.11
CA LYS A 38 9.25 8.81 9.49
C LYS A 38 8.69 7.41 9.65
N ALA A 39 8.89 6.87 10.84
CA ALA A 39 8.27 5.61 11.20
C ALA A 39 6.76 5.80 11.40
N VAL A 40 5.98 4.92 10.79
CA VAL A 40 4.52 4.88 10.92
C VAL A 40 4.13 3.95 12.06
N LYS A 41 3.04 4.27 12.76
CA LYS A 41 2.47 3.37 13.76
C LYS A 41 1.66 2.26 13.10
N LEU A 42 1.77 1.06 13.64
CA LEU A 42 1.01 -0.07 13.15
C LEU A 42 -0.50 0.13 13.35
N SER A 43 -0.91 0.72 14.48
CA SER A 43 -2.32 0.95 14.77
C SER A 43 -3.00 1.87 13.73
N GLU A 44 -2.31 2.91 13.26
CA GLU A 44 -2.86 3.87 12.29
C GLU A 44 -3.14 3.21 10.93
N LEU A 45 -2.24 2.32 10.48
CA LEU A 45 -2.44 1.59 9.23
C LEU A 45 -3.52 0.52 9.35
N ILE A 46 -3.64 -0.13 10.51
CA ILE A 46 -4.73 -1.08 10.79
C ILE A 46 -6.07 -0.34 10.81
N GLU A 47 -6.14 0.81 11.50
CA GLU A 47 -7.34 1.62 11.57
C GLU A 47 -7.78 2.11 10.19
N ALA A 48 -6.84 2.59 9.36
CA ALA A 48 -7.13 2.94 7.97
C ALA A 48 -7.75 1.77 7.20
N LEU A 49 -7.15 0.58 7.28
CA LEU A 49 -7.66 -0.63 6.63
C LEU A 49 -9.09 -1.01 7.10
N GLU A 50 -9.37 -0.89 8.40
CA GLU A 50 -10.67 -1.26 8.97
C GLU A 50 -11.77 -0.22 8.70
N LEU A 51 -11.42 1.07 8.62
CA LEU A 51 -12.35 2.18 8.39
C LEU A 51 -12.57 2.52 6.91
N GLN A 52 -11.88 1.82 6.00
CA GLN A 52 -11.93 2.10 4.57
C GLN A 52 -13.34 2.15 3.98
N SER A 53 -13.62 3.23 3.27
CA SER A 53 -14.85 3.46 2.53
C SER A 53 -14.58 3.52 1.03
N ASP A 54 -15.61 3.31 0.23
CA ASP A 54 -15.49 3.39 -1.25
C ASP A 54 -15.58 4.84 -1.75
N GLN A 55 -15.52 5.83 -0.84
CA GLN A 55 -15.62 7.27 -1.13
C GLN A 55 -14.39 8.05 -0.64
N VAL A 56 -13.45 7.35 0.00
CA VAL A 56 -12.27 7.94 0.63
C VAL A 56 -11.08 7.08 0.25
N GLU A 57 -10.04 7.73 -0.25
CA GLU A 57 -8.74 7.15 -0.51
C GLU A 57 -7.77 7.49 0.63
N ASP A 58 -7.05 6.47 1.10
CA ASP A 58 -6.07 6.61 2.19
C ASP A 58 -4.64 6.63 1.65
N TYR A 59 -3.87 7.64 2.07
CA TYR A 59 -2.47 7.82 1.72
C TYR A 59 -1.59 7.87 2.95
N LEU A 60 -0.46 7.17 2.94
CA LEU A 60 0.59 7.34 3.94
C LEU A 60 1.55 8.44 3.49
N ASP A 61 1.63 9.50 4.29
CA ASP A 61 2.69 10.51 4.16
C ASP A 61 3.97 10.00 4.82
N LEU A 62 4.96 9.64 3.99
CA LEU A 62 6.23 9.12 4.46
C LEU A 62 7.05 10.13 5.25
N GLN A 63 6.85 11.44 5.09
CA GLN A 63 7.59 12.45 5.85
C GLN A 63 7.05 12.61 7.28
N THR A 64 5.74 12.53 7.45
CA THR A 64 5.09 12.71 8.76
C THR A 64 4.84 11.40 9.49
N GLY A 65 4.74 10.29 8.75
CA GLY A 65 4.37 8.97 9.27
C GLY A 65 2.88 8.86 9.60
N ARG A 66 2.03 9.67 8.96
CA ARG A 66 0.58 9.73 9.21
C ARG A 66 -0.20 9.24 7.99
N VAL A 67 -1.34 8.62 8.26
CA VAL A 67 -2.34 8.35 7.23
C VAL A 67 -3.17 9.62 7.01
N VAL A 68 -3.42 9.92 5.75
CA VAL A 68 -4.22 11.04 5.26
C VAL A 68 -5.40 10.46 4.51
N HIS A 69 -6.60 10.94 4.83
CA HIS A 69 -7.86 10.47 4.29
C HIS A 69 -8.41 11.53 3.34
N ILE A 70 -8.52 11.21 2.05
CA ILE A 70 -8.99 12.15 1.03
C ILE A 70 -10.26 11.62 0.40
N TRP A 71 -11.33 12.41 0.42
CA TRP A 71 -12.56 12.10 -0.32
C TRP A 71 -12.28 12.05 -1.83
N ASP A 72 -12.82 11.06 -2.52
CA ASP A 72 -12.64 10.88 -3.98
C ASP A 72 -13.09 12.14 -4.76
N SER A 73 -14.16 12.79 -4.30
CA SER A 73 -14.66 14.04 -4.88
C SER A 73 -13.64 15.17 -4.78
N LEU A 74 -12.98 15.29 -3.63
CA LEU A 74 -11.94 16.29 -3.40
C LEU A 74 -10.69 15.98 -4.23
N MET A 75 -10.25 14.71 -4.26
CA MET A 75 -9.12 14.28 -5.08
C MET A 75 -9.35 14.59 -6.56
N SER A 76 -10.54 14.25 -7.07
CA SER A 76 -10.92 14.51 -8.46
C SER A 76 -10.90 16.01 -8.78
N ALA A 77 -11.52 16.84 -7.93
CA ALA A 77 -11.56 18.29 -8.13
C ALA A 77 -10.16 18.92 -8.17
N VAL A 78 -9.25 18.48 -7.30
CA VAL A 78 -7.86 18.97 -7.29
C VAL A 78 -7.08 18.51 -8.53
N GLN A 79 -7.24 17.26 -8.95
CA GLN A 79 -6.56 16.72 -10.14
C GLN A 79 -7.01 17.41 -11.43
N GLU A 80 -8.30 17.70 -11.54
CA GLU A 80 -8.90 18.36 -12.71
C GLU A 80 -8.67 19.88 -12.69
N GLY A 81 -8.26 20.45 -11.55
CA GLY A 81 -8.13 21.90 -11.38
C GLY A 81 -9.49 22.60 -11.40
N ASP A 82 -10.53 21.95 -10.89
CA ASP A 82 -11.89 22.50 -10.81
C ASP A 82 -12.03 23.42 -9.60
N ASP A 83 -11.60 24.67 -9.78
CA ASP A 83 -11.66 25.71 -8.74
C ASP A 83 -13.11 25.99 -8.29
N GLU A 84 -14.12 25.85 -9.16
CA GLU A 84 -15.53 26.05 -8.81
C GLU A 84 -16.03 24.97 -7.84
N ALA A 85 -15.67 23.70 -8.10
CA ALA A 85 -15.97 22.61 -7.19
C ALA A 85 -15.28 22.80 -5.82
N LEU A 86 -14.02 23.25 -5.80
CA LEU A 86 -13.29 23.55 -4.56
C LEU A 86 -13.86 24.75 -3.81
N GLU A 87 -14.38 25.76 -4.51
CA GLU A 87 -15.10 26.90 -3.93
C GLU A 87 -16.46 26.51 -3.34
N GLY A 88 -17.08 25.42 -3.82
CA GLY A 88 -18.34 24.90 -3.31
C GLY A 88 -18.26 24.08 -2.01
N LEU A 89 -17.06 23.72 -1.57
CA LEU A 89 -16.85 22.84 -0.40
C LEU A 89 -17.20 23.50 0.94
N GLU A 90 -17.72 22.70 1.87
CA GLU A 90 -17.92 23.12 3.25
C GLU A 90 -16.59 23.24 4.01
N ASP A 91 -16.55 24.01 5.11
CA ASP A 91 -15.31 24.29 5.84
C ASP A 91 -14.56 23.03 6.29
N TRP A 92 -15.28 21.98 6.70
CA TRP A 92 -14.68 20.71 7.12
C TRP A 92 -14.11 19.89 5.95
N GLU A 93 -14.67 20.03 4.73
CA GLU A 93 -14.12 19.39 3.52
C GLU A 93 -12.85 20.10 3.06
N ARG A 94 -12.78 21.42 3.29
CA ARG A 94 -11.61 22.24 2.92
C ARG A 94 -10.35 21.86 3.69
N GLU A 95 -10.48 21.26 4.87
CA GLU A 95 -9.34 20.82 5.68
C GLU A 95 -8.42 19.86 4.92
N GLY A 96 -8.96 19.07 3.98
CA GLY A 96 -8.18 18.11 3.17
C GLY A 96 -7.57 18.69 1.87
N ILE A 97 -7.86 19.93 1.49
CA ILE A 97 -7.43 20.48 0.18
C ILE A 97 -5.91 20.55 0.07
N GLU A 98 -5.24 20.99 1.12
CA GLU A 98 -3.78 21.14 1.11
C GLU A 98 -3.10 19.79 0.94
N ASP A 99 -3.60 18.77 1.63
CA ASP A 99 -3.11 17.40 1.52
C ASP A 99 -3.38 16.81 0.14
N ALA A 100 -4.59 16.98 -0.40
CA ALA A 100 -4.93 16.54 -1.76
C ALA A 100 -4.03 17.20 -2.82
N LYS A 101 -3.79 18.52 -2.71
CA LYS A 101 -2.85 19.24 -3.60
C LYS A 101 -1.42 18.72 -3.46
N ALA A 102 -0.99 18.43 -2.24
CA ALA A 102 0.33 17.87 -1.99
C ALA A 102 0.47 16.47 -2.61
N ILE A 103 -0.54 15.60 -2.48
CA ILE A 103 -0.57 14.26 -3.07
C ILE A 103 -0.51 14.33 -4.60
N VAL A 104 -1.34 15.17 -5.22
CA VAL A 104 -1.36 15.33 -6.69
C VAL A 104 -0.03 15.87 -7.22
N ALA A 105 0.62 16.78 -6.49
CA ALA A 105 1.92 17.34 -6.89
C ALA A 105 3.10 16.36 -6.67
N ASP A 106 3.02 15.47 -5.69
CA ASP A 106 4.12 14.62 -5.23
C ASP A 106 4.51 13.51 -6.22
N SER A 107 3.61 13.09 -7.10
CA SER A 107 3.87 12.03 -8.09
C SER A 107 4.28 10.66 -7.48
N GLY A 108 4.00 10.42 -6.19
CA GLY A 108 4.16 9.11 -5.53
C GLY A 108 5.49 8.88 -4.80
N GLU A 109 6.26 9.93 -4.52
CA GLU A 109 7.52 9.83 -3.77
C GLU A 109 7.34 9.94 -2.25
N ARG A 110 6.58 10.93 -1.78
CA ARG A 110 6.24 11.17 -0.36
C ARG A 110 4.95 10.45 0.03
N PHE A 111 3.94 10.47 -0.83
CA PHE A 111 2.63 9.91 -0.52
C PHE A 111 2.47 8.58 -1.25
N VAL A 112 2.22 7.53 -0.48
CA VAL A 112 1.96 6.19 -1.02
C VAL A 112 0.58 5.74 -0.60
N ALA A 113 -0.17 5.11 -1.52
CA ALA A 113 -1.47 4.53 -1.18
C ALA A 113 -1.31 3.55 0.00
N ALA A 114 -2.13 3.72 1.02
CA ALA A 114 -2.14 2.90 2.23
C ALA A 114 -2.52 1.43 1.92
N PRO A 115 -2.37 0.49 2.87
CA PRO A 115 -2.92 -0.86 2.72
C PRO A 115 -4.41 -0.83 2.36
N ASP A 116 -4.84 -1.70 1.45
CA ASP A 116 -6.21 -1.76 0.94
C ASP A 116 -6.93 -3.03 1.41
N LYS A 117 -8.16 -2.88 1.89
CA LYS A 117 -9.06 -3.96 2.31
C LYS A 117 -9.39 -4.88 1.13
N PHE A 118 -9.38 -4.36 -0.10
CA PHE A 118 -9.59 -5.19 -1.28
C PHE A 118 -8.41 -6.16 -1.51
N ASP A 119 -7.19 -5.78 -1.12
CA ASP A 119 -6.02 -6.67 -1.06
C ASP A 119 -6.09 -7.62 0.14
N PHE A 120 -6.74 -7.22 1.24
CA PHE A 120 -7.03 -8.09 2.39
C PHE A 120 -8.24 -9.00 2.10
N HIS A 121 -7.99 -10.09 1.37
CA HIS A 121 -9.02 -11.09 1.09
C HIS A 121 -9.44 -11.84 2.37
N GLU A 122 -10.49 -11.36 3.07
CA GLU A 122 -10.99 -11.97 4.31
C GLU A 122 -11.44 -13.44 4.15
N TYR A 123 -11.93 -13.81 2.97
CA TYR A 123 -12.49 -15.14 2.74
C TYR A 123 -11.46 -16.28 2.96
N PRO A 124 -10.25 -16.23 2.36
CA PRO A 124 -9.15 -17.13 2.72
C PRO A 124 -8.84 -17.21 4.22
N HIS A 125 -8.94 -16.10 4.95
CA HIS A 125 -8.72 -16.10 6.40
C HIS A 125 -9.83 -16.84 7.14
N MET A 126 -11.08 -16.76 6.68
CA MET A 126 -12.17 -17.59 7.22
C MET A 126 -11.91 -19.08 6.98
N GLU A 127 -11.41 -19.46 5.80
CA GLU A 127 -11.05 -20.85 5.51
C GLU A 127 -9.93 -21.34 6.42
N GLY A 128 -8.84 -20.57 6.53
CA GLY A 128 -7.74 -20.87 7.45
C GLY A 128 -8.18 -20.98 8.90
N PHE A 129 -9.06 -20.10 9.38
CA PHE A 129 -9.64 -20.18 10.71
C PHE A 129 -10.41 -21.48 10.93
N ILE A 130 -11.21 -21.92 9.97
CA ILE A 130 -11.97 -23.16 10.11
C ILE A 130 -11.03 -24.38 10.16
N GLU A 131 -9.90 -24.32 9.45
CA GLU A 131 -8.88 -25.37 9.44
C GLU A 131 -8.14 -25.52 10.78
N THR A 132 -8.03 -24.47 11.59
CA THR A 132 -7.39 -24.53 12.91
C THR A 132 -8.26 -25.17 13.99
N LEU A 133 -9.56 -25.37 13.74
CA LEU A 133 -10.50 -25.88 14.74
C LEU A 133 -10.36 -27.39 14.96
N GLU A 134 -10.17 -27.78 16.23
CA GLU A 134 -10.15 -29.19 16.65
C GLU A 134 -11.55 -29.83 16.65
N ASP A 135 -12.59 -29.06 17.01
CA ASP A 135 -13.98 -29.52 16.97
C ASP A 135 -14.47 -29.61 15.51
N ARG A 136 -14.47 -30.84 15.00
CA ARG A 136 -14.88 -31.14 13.63
C ARG A 136 -16.34 -30.79 13.35
N ALA A 137 -17.23 -30.92 14.34
CA ALA A 137 -18.65 -30.58 14.16
C ALA A 137 -18.86 -29.06 14.09
N ALA A 138 -18.07 -28.28 14.83
CA ALA A 138 -18.05 -26.83 14.71
C ALA A 138 -17.46 -26.40 13.35
N ALA A 139 -16.34 -27.00 12.93
CA ALA A 139 -15.70 -26.73 11.65
C ALA A 139 -16.62 -27.00 10.46
N GLU A 140 -17.31 -28.14 10.45
CA GLU A 140 -18.29 -28.48 9.41
C GLU A 140 -19.43 -27.46 9.29
N GLN A 141 -19.92 -26.94 10.41
CA GLN A 141 -20.96 -25.92 10.40
C GLN A 141 -20.46 -24.60 9.80
N LEU A 142 -19.24 -24.19 10.11
CA LEU A 142 -18.65 -22.97 9.54
C LEU A 142 -18.31 -23.13 8.06
N TRP A 143 -17.82 -24.30 7.63
CA TRP A 143 -17.61 -24.60 6.20
C TRP A 143 -18.88 -24.44 5.37
N ARG A 144 -20.04 -24.83 5.92
CA ARG A 144 -21.34 -24.61 5.29
C ARG A 144 -21.74 -23.13 5.29
N ALA A 145 -21.45 -22.43 6.38
CA ALA A 145 -21.81 -21.02 6.56
C ALA A 145 -21.08 -20.07 5.60
N ILE A 146 -19.89 -20.44 5.12
CA ILE A 146 -19.13 -19.61 4.17
C ILE A 146 -19.52 -19.84 2.70
N LYS A 147 -20.55 -20.63 2.39
CA LYS A 147 -20.97 -20.85 1.00
C LYS A 147 -22.07 -19.88 0.56
N GLY A 148 -21.87 -19.28 -0.61
CA GLY A 148 -22.91 -18.50 -1.30
C GLY A 148 -23.08 -17.06 -0.81
N LYS A 149 -24.19 -16.44 -1.21
CA LYS A 149 -24.47 -15.03 -0.91
C LYS A 149 -24.70 -14.82 0.58
N GLY A 150 -24.02 -13.82 1.15
CA GLY A 150 -24.12 -13.49 2.57
C GLY A 150 -23.27 -14.39 3.48
N ALA A 151 -22.32 -15.14 2.92
CA ALA A 151 -21.37 -16.01 3.64
C ALA A 151 -20.78 -15.35 4.89
N PHE A 152 -20.32 -14.10 4.79
CA PHE A 152 -19.75 -13.35 5.92
C PHE A 152 -20.72 -13.20 7.10
N ARG A 153 -21.98 -12.85 6.84
CA ARG A 153 -22.99 -12.72 7.89
C ARG A 153 -23.29 -14.07 8.52
N TYR A 154 -23.54 -15.08 7.68
CA TYR A 154 -23.85 -16.44 8.14
C TYR A 154 -22.72 -17.05 8.96
N PHE A 155 -21.48 -16.84 8.55
CA PHE A 155 -20.31 -17.26 9.30
C PHE A 155 -20.25 -16.60 10.67
N LYS A 156 -20.36 -15.27 10.76
CA LYS A 156 -20.32 -14.56 12.05
C LYS A 156 -21.45 -15.00 12.97
N ASP A 157 -22.66 -15.20 12.45
CA ASP A 157 -23.79 -15.69 13.23
C ASP A 157 -23.57 -17.13 13.72
N THR A 158 -22.98 -17.98 12.87
CA THR A 158 -22.64 -19.37 13.23
C THR A 158 -21.52 -19.42 14.26
N ALA A 159 -20.44 -18.67 14.06
CA ALA A 159 -19.33 -18.55 15.01
C ALA A 159 -19.82 -18.04 16.38
N ARG A 160 -20.74 -17.06 16.40
CA ARG A 160 -21.36 -16.57 17.63
C ARG A 160 -22.12 -17.68 18.37
N ARG A 161 -22.95 -18.43 17.65
CA ARG A 161 -23.72 -19.55 18.23
C ARG A 161 -22.82 -20.66 18.79
N LEU A 162 -21.65 -20.86 18.19
CA LEU A 162 -20.66 -21.85 18.61
C LEU A 162 -19.69 -21.33 19.68
N GLY A 163 -19.78 -20.06 20.09
CA GLY A 163 -18.83 -19.45 21.05
C GLY A 163 -17.44 -19.19 20.47
N LEU A 164 -17.30 -19.18 19.14
CA LEU A 164 -16.03 -19.04 18.42
C LEU A 164 -15.80 -17.62 17.88
N LEU A 165 -16.77 -16.72 18.04
CA LEU A 165 -16.70 -15.38 17.44
C LEU A 165 -15.50 -14.56 17.91
N ASP A 166 -15.18 -14.61 19.21
CA ASP A 166 -14.04 -13.88 19.76
C ASP A 166 -12.70 -14.47 19.31
N GLN A 167 -12.63 -15.80 19.12
CA GLN A 167 -11.43 -16.43 18.56
C GLN A 167 -11.25 -16.04 17.08
N TRP A 168 -12.34 -16.02 16.32
CA TRP A 168 -12.32 -15.54 14.94
C TRP A 168 -11.82 -14.10 14.85
N TYR A 169 -12.30 -13.19 15.70
CA TYR A 169 -11.84 -11.79 15.66
C TYR A 169 -10.36 -11.67 15.98
N LYS A 170 -9.84 -12.42 16.96
CA LYS A 170 -8.39 -12.45 17.23
C LYS A 170 -7.59 -12.92 16.02
N ASP A 171 -7.98 -14.04 15.42
CA ASP A 171 -7.29 -14.61 14.27
C ASP A 171 -7.36 -13.66 13.05
N ARG A 172 -8.48 -12.97 12.87
CA ARG A 172 -8.65 -11.93 11.85
C ARG A 172 -7.77 -10.71 12.11
N ASP A 173 -7.75 -10.20 13.33
CA ASP A 173 -6.96 -9.02 13.69
C ASP A 173 -5.45 -9.32 13.56
N ASP A 174 -5.02 -10.54 13.92
CA ASP A 174 -3.66 -11.02 13.67
C ASP A 174 -3.36 -11.11 12.16
N ALA A 175 -4.31 -11.58 11.34
CA ALA A 175 -4.16 -11.61 9.88
C ALA A 175 -4.05 -10.21 9.28
N ILE A 176 -4.87 -9.25 9.73
CA ILE A 176 -4.78 -7.83 9.35
C ILE A 176 -3.39 -7.30 9.70
N LYS A 177 -2.92 -7.54 10.92
CA LYS A 177 -1.60 -7.14 11.38
C LYS A 177 -0.50 -7.69 10.47
N GLN A 178 -0.53 -8.97 10.14
CA GLN A 178 0.45 -9.57 9.22
C GLN A 178 0.38 -8.97 7.81
N HIS A 179 -0.82 -8.67 7.31
CA HIS A 179 -1.00 -8.02 6.02
C HIS A 179 -0.34 -6.64 5.98
N VAL A 180 -0.56 -5.81 7.01
CA VAL A 180 0.04 -4.48 7.11
C VAL A 180 1.56 -4.56 7.25
N LEU A 181 2.08 -5.50 8.04
CA LEU A 181 3.53 -5.73 8.17
C LEU A 181 4.17 -6.11 6.83
N ALA A 182 3.55 -7.04 6.09
CA ALA A 182 4.03 -7.44 4.77
C ALA A 182 3.97 -6.28 3.75
N TRP A 183 2.93 -5.45 3.81
CA TRP A 183 2.80 -4.25 2.97
C TRP A 183 3.94 -3.25 3.24
N ALA A 184 4.28 -3.02 4.51
CA ALA A 184 5.32 -2.09 4.92
C ALA A 184 6.72 -2.61 4.57
N GLU A 185 6.97 -3.91 4.79
CA GLU A 185 8.22 -4.58 4.44
C GLU A 185 8.51 -4.48 2.93
N LYS A 186 7.52 -4.80 2.10
CA LYS A 186 7.62 -4.72 0.63
C LYS A 186 8.01 -3.32 0.14
N ARG A 187 7.61 -2.27 0.86
CA ARG A 187 7.87 -0.85 0.54
C ARG A 187 9.04 -0.24 1.30
N GLN A 188 9.71 -1.03 2.15
CA GLN A 188 10.81 -0.59 3.00
C GLN A 188 10.41 0.62 3.88
N ILE A 189 9.18 0.60 4.40
CA ILE A 189 8.63 1.65 5.26
C ILE A 189 8.97 1.31 6.71
N PRO A 190 9.65 2.20 7.46
CA PRO A 190 9.90 1.99 8.88
C PRO A 190 8.58 1.98 9.66
N LEU A 191 8.38 0.98 10.51
CA LEU A 191 7.14 0.80 11.25
C LEU A 191 7.42 0.59 12.75
N VAL A 192 6.57 1.19 13.59
CA VAL A 192 6.56 1.01 15.05
C VAL A 192 5.34 0.19 15.41
N ASP A 193 5.56 -1.00 15.97
CA ASP A 193 4.48 -1.80 16.52
C ASP A 193 4.07 -1.25 17.89
N ASP A 194 3.04 -0.42 17.91
CA ASP A 194 2.39 0.12 19.11
C ASP A 194 1.14 -0.68 19.54
N THR A 195 0.84 -1.76 18.81
CA THR A 195 -0.25 -2.70 19.14
C THR A 195 0.17 -3.77 20.14
N ALA A 196 1.49 -3.98 20.31
CA ALA A 196 2.04 -4.88 21.30
C ALA A 196 1.68 -4.40 22.72
N ARG A 197 0.64 -4.98 23.30
CA ARG A 197 0.31 -4.82 24.72
C ARG A 197 1.57 -5.18 25.52
N SER A 198 2.07 -4.23 26.32
CA SER A 198 3.21 -4.47 27.22
C SER A 198 2.99 -5.80 27.97
N PRO A 199 4.01 -6.67 28.08
CA PRO A 199 3.85 -7.88 28.86
C PRO A 199 3.40 -7.48 30.26
N LYS A 200 2.23 -7.96 30.69
CA LYS A 200 1.84 -7.87 32.09
C LYS A 200 2.92 -8.64 32.87
N ALA A 201 3.73 -7.88 33.61
CA ALA A 201 4.64 -8.42 34.62
C ALA A 201 3.89 -9.21 35.69
#